data_AF-A0AAQ3LYI3-F1
#
_entry.id   AF-A0AAQ3LYI3-F1
#
_cell.length_a   1.000
_cell.length_b   1.000
_cell.length_c   1.000
_cell.angle_alpha   90.00
_cell.angle_beta   90.00
_cell.angle_gamma   90.00
#
_symmetry.space_group_name_H-M   'P 1'
#
loop_
_entity.id
_entity.type
_entity.pdbx_description
1 polymer ?
#
loop_
_entity_poly.entity_id
_entity_poly.type
_entity_poly.pdbx_seq_one_letter_code
_entity_poly.pdbx_strand_id
1 'polypeptide(L)'
;MGIAFDYCPDRPENIDAILNGLDRYNPETTTVFQEYVAQQCENQTFDSYANLALLKLYQFNPHLSRDETTTNILVKALTVFPSPDFSLCLALLPPHVLAQSKNQQNGPPASGSIVEAVQHLSILHTQLNNAQYTEFWNTLDGDDLYADLVADVQGFEEILRIRIAVVVSQCMQEISREVLEGWLNVTDAKFDHFVKEVCGWNIDGAVVKVPLNKENEARGTVVRENVKFEQFGRMVKRAYEQPA
;
A
#
# COMPACT_ATOMS: atom_id res chain seq x y z
N MET A 1 2.65 -17.57 9.80
CA MET A 1 2.40 -16.71 10.97
C MET A 1 2.70 -15.30 10.49
N GLY A 2 1.68 -14.44 10.40
CA GLY A 2 1.83 -13.13 9.78
C GLY A 2 2.87 -12.30 10.53
N ILE A 3 3.68 -11.55 9.79
CA ILE A 3 4.55 -10.53 10.36
C ILE A 3 3.63 -9.51 11.06
N ALA A 4 4.01 -9.08 12.26
CA ALA A 4 3.21 -8.11 13.01
C ALA A 4 3.19 -6.77 12.26
N PHE A 5 2.06 -6.04 12.34
CA PHE A 5 1.87 -4.79 11.60
C PHE A 5 2.89 -3.70 11.96
N ASP A 6 3.39 -3.74 13.19
CA ASP A 6 4.38 -2.81 13.75
C ASP A 6 5.84 -3.22 13.50
N TYR A 7 6.08 -4.35 12.83
CA TYR A 7 7.42 -4.84 12.56
C TYR A 7 8.01 -4.22 11.28
N CYS A 8 9.16 -3.57 11.40
CA CYS A 8 9.97 -3.11 10.28
C CYS A 8 11.42 -3.57 10.52
N PRO A 9 12.01 -4.39 9.62
CA PRO A 9 13.33 -4.97 9.83
C PRO A 9 14.45 -3.93 9.79
N ASP A 10 14.29 -2.88 8.98
CA ASP A 10 15.28 -1.84 8.76
C ASP A 10 15.11 -0.64 9.71
N ARG A 11 14.25 -0.77 10.74
CA ARG A 11 13.98 0.31 11.69
C ARG A 11 15.22 0.58 12.56
N PRO A 12 15.72 1.83 12.59
CA PRO A 12 16.80 2.21 13.49
C PRO A 12 16.41 2.09 14.98
N GLU A 13 17.37 1.73 15.84
CA GLU A 13 17.14 1.53 17.28
C GLU A 13 16.54 2.77 17.98
N ASN A 14 16.93 3.98 17.57
CA ASN A 14 16.38 5.21 18.14
C ASN A 14 14.90 5.40 17.80
N ILE A 15 14.47 5.03 16.60
CA ILE A 15 13.06 5.09 16.20
C ILE A 15 12.26 4.03 16.96
N ASP A 16 12.81 2.82 17.10
CA ASP A 16 12.16 1.75 17.86
C ASP A 16 11.98 2.11 19.35
N ALA A 17 12.98 2.72 19.96
CA ALA A 17 12.91 3.20 21.33
C ALA A 17 11.82 4.28 21.53
N ILE A 18 11.70 5.24 20.60
CA ILE A 18 10.66 6.27 20.65
C ILE A 18 9.27 5.63 20.49
N LEU A 19 9.11 4.70 19.53
CA LEU A 19 7.84 4.05 19.25
C LEU A 19 7.35 3.17 20.41
N ASN A 20 8.24 2.44 21.07
CA ASN A 20 7.89 1.59 22.20
C ASN A 20 7.85 2.36 23.54
N GLY A 21 8.24 3.63 23.55
CA GLY A 21 8.29 4.49 24.73
C GLY A 21 7.13 5.49 24.84
N LEU A 22 7.20 6.33 25.88
CA LEU A 22 6.26 7.44 26.08
C LEU A 22 6.52 8.60 25.09
N ASP A 23 7.75 8.69 24.57
CA ASP A 23 8.19 9.75 23.65
C ASP A 23 7.49 9.69 22.28
N ARG A 24 6.77 8.61 21.97
CA ARG A 24 5.87 8.52 20.81
C ARG A 24 4.88 9.68 20.73
N TYR A 25 4.45 10.23 21.86
CA TYR A 25 3.48 11.34 21.91
C TYR A 25 4.14 12.68 22.24
N ASN A 26 5.47 12.71 22.38
CA ASN A 26 6.20 13.93 22.66
C ASN A 26 6.34 14.77 21.37
N PRO A 27 5.83 16.01 21.32
CA PRO A 27 5.94 16.85 20.12
C PRO A 27 7.40 17.11 19.68
N GLU A 28 8.38 17.02 20.59
CA GLU A 28 9.80 17.19 20.25
C GLU A 28 10.34 16.08 19.34
N THR A 29 9.74 14.89 19.33
CA THR A 29 10.15 13.79 18.44
C THR A 29 9.64 13.95 17.01
N THR A 30 8.79 14.95 16.75
CA THR A 30 8.22 15.21 15.41
C THR A 30 9.30 15.40 14.35
N THR A 31 10.36 16.16 14.64
CA THR A 31 11.45 16.40 13.68
C THR A 31 12.24 15.13 13.38
N VAL A 32 12.44 14.27 14.38
CA VAL A 32 13.10 12.96 14.20
C VAL A 32 12.31 12.08 13.25
N PHE A 33 10.98 12.03 13.40
CA PHE A 33 10.12 11.28 12.48
C PHE A 33 10.07 11.91 11.08
N GLN A 34 10.07 13.24 10.96
CA GLN A 34 10.12 13.93 9.67
C GLN A 34 11.39 13.58 8.89
N GLU A 35 12.55 13.62 9.56
CA GLU A 35 13.83 13.22 8.97
C GLU A 35 13.84 11.74 8.59
N TYR A 36 13.24 10.88 9.42
CA TYR A 36 13.11 9.45 9.11
C TYR A 36 12.21 9.18 7.89
N VAL A 37 11.15 9.96 7.67
CA VAL A 37 10.35 9.89 6.43
C VAL A 37 11.20 10.27 5.22
N ALA A 38 11.99 11.34 5.30
CA ALA A 38 12.90 11.72 4.20
C ALA A 38 13.90 10.59 3.89
N GLN A 39 14.49 9.97 4.92
CA GLN A 39 15.36 8.81 4.74
C GLN A 39 14.65 7.61 4.11
N GLN A 40 13.37 7.38 4.42
CA GLN A 40 12.57 6.34 3.75
C GLN A 40 12.35 6.64 2.27
N CYS A 41 12.19 7.91 1.91
CA CYS A 41 12.07 8.35 0.51
C CYS A 41 13.37 8.10 -0.27
N GLU A 42 14.53 8.42 0.30
CA GLU A 42 15.84 8.22 -0.32
C GLU A 42 16.24 6.73 -0.39
N ASN A 43 16.08 5.99 0.71
CA ASN A 43 16.60 4.62 0.82
C ASN A 43 15.63 3.54 0.34
N GLN A 44 14.49 3.92 -0.23
CA GLN A 44 13.46 2.97 -0.69
C GLN A 44 12.90 2.04 0.40
N THR A 45 13.02 2.42 1.68
CA THR A 45 12.47 1.66 2.82
C THR A 45 11.07 2.12 3.18
N PHE A 46 10.32 1.34 3.95
CA PHE A 46 8.97 1.70 4.39
C PHE A 46 8.68 1.19 5.80
N ASP A 47 8.28 2.11 6.68
CA ASP A 47 7.89 1.82 8.05
C ASP A 47 6.51 2.43 8.34
N SER A 48 5.47 1.65 8.05
CA SER A 48 4.07 2.07 8.26
C SER A 48 3.82 2.55 9.69
N TYR A 49 4.42 1.89 10.67
CA TYR A 49 4.16 2.19 12.07
C TYR A 49 4.72 3.54 12.51
N ALA A 50 5.94 3.87 12.06
CA ALA A 50 6.53 5.19 12.27
C ALA A 50 5.74 6.28 11.52
N ASN A 51 5.32 6.01 10.28
CA ASN A 51 4.57 6.95 9.46
C ASN A 51 3.22 7.29 10.08
N LEU A 52 2.47 6.28 10.55
CA LEU A 52 1.20 6.48 11.25
C LEU A 52 1.39 7.18 12.60
N ALA A 53 2.49 6.92 13.33
CA ALA A 53 2.80 7.63 14.56
C ALA A 53 3.02 9.13 14.30
N LEU A 54 3.72 9.50 13.22
CA LEU A 54 3.91 10.90 12.83
C LEU A 54 2.58 11.57 12.45
N LEU A 55 1.75 10.93 11.62
CA LEU A 55 0.42 11.46 11.29
C LEU A 55 -0.44 11.63 12.54
N LYS A 56 -0.32 10.72 13.51
CA LYS A 56 -1.01 10.83 14.80
C LYS A 56 -0.49 12.00 15.63
N LEU A 57 0.82 12.25 15.64
CA LEU A 57 1.42 13.42 16.28
C LEU A 57 0.92 14.73 15.67
N TYR A 58 0.81 14.80 14.33
CA TYR A 58 0.21 15.95 13.64
C TYR A 58 -1.26 16.17 14.03
N GLN A 59 -2.03 15.09 14.20
CA GLN A 59 -3.42 15.19 14.66
C GLN A 59 -3.53 15.83 16.04
N PHE A 60 -2.60 15.55 16.95
CA PHE A 60 -2.55 16.18 18.27
C PHE A 60 -1.91 17.57 18.27
N ASN A 61 -1.00 17.85 17.34
CA ASN A 61 -0.23 19.09 17.26
C ASN A 61 -0.27 19.69 15.84
N PRO A 62 -1.40 20.29 15.41
CA PRO A 62 -1.57 20.74 14.03
C PRO A 62 -0.54 21.78 13.57
N HIS A 63 0.00 22.57 14.50
CA HIS A 63 1.01 23.60 14.22
C HIS A 63 2.39 23.02 13.82
N LEU A 64 2.63 21.72 14.05
CA LEU A 64 3.85 21.02 13.65
C LEU A 64 3.71 20.28 12.32
N SER A 65 2.50 20.23 11.75
CA SER A 65 2.20 19.53 10.50
C SER A 65 2.99 20.13 9.34
N ARG A 66 3.53 19.25 8.48
CA ARG A 66 4.16 19.62 7.23
C ARG A 66 3.46 18.90 6.08
N ASP A 67 2.96 19.68 5.14
CA ASP A 67 2.21 19.18 3.99
C ASP A 67 3.09 18.24 3.14
N GLU A 68 4.32 18.65 2.84
CA GLU A 68 5.31 17.86 2.11
C GLU A 68 5.56 16.48 2.75
N THR A 69 5.84 16.44 4.06
CA THR A 69 6.05 15.17 4.77
C THR A 69 4.79 14.28 4.74
N THR A 70 3.61 14.90 4.82
CA THR A 70 2.33 14.18 4.76
C THR A 70 2.11 13.58 3.38
N THR A 71 2.37 14.35 2.32
CA THR A 71 2.36 13.89 0.93
C THR A 71 3.33 12.73 0.73
N ASN A 72 4.57 12.87 1.20
CA ASN A 72 5.59 11.82 1.09
C ASN A 72 5.18 10.52 1.78
N ILE A 73 4.55 10.59 2.97
CA ILE A 73 3.97 9.41 3.63
C ILE A 73 2.90 8.75 2.74
N LEU A 74 2.01 9.52 2.13
CA LEU A 74 0.95 8.99 1.26
C LEU A 74 1.52 8.36 -0.01
N VAL A 75 2.49 9.00 -0.67
CA VAL A 75 3.17 8.46 -1.85
C VAL A 75 3.89 7.17 -1.51
N LYS A 76 4.63 7.13 -0.39
CA LYS A 76 5.26 5.90 0.11
C LYS A 76 4.24 4.81 0.39
N ALA A 77 3.07 5.14 0.94
CA ALA A 77 2.00 4.17 1.15
C ALA A 77 1.42 3.61 -0.16
N LEU A 78 1.44 4.35 -1.28
CA LEU A 78 1.10 3.81 -2.60
C LEU A 78 2.10 2.72 -3.04
N THR A 79 3.40 2.90 -2.73
CA THR A 79 4.44 1.96 -3.15
C THR A 79 4.36 0.57 -2.52
N VAL A 80 3.53 0.39 -1.48
CA VAL A 80 3.33 -0.90 -0.81
C VAL A 80 1.98 -1.54 -1.13
N PHE A 81 1.26 -1.05 -2.15
CA PHE A 81 0.02 -1.69 -2.59
C PHE A 81 0.26 -3.16 -3.01
N PRO A 82 -0.72 -4.07 -2.88
CA PRO A 82 -1.96 -3.90 -2.16
C PRO A 82 -1.68 -3.93 -0.64
N SER A 83 -2.02 -2.85 0.05
CA SER A 83 -1.88 -2.73 1.51
C SER A 83 -2.94 -1.75 2.02
N PRO A 84 -3.47 -1.93 3.26
CA PRO A 84 -4.36 -0.95 3.86
C PRO A 84 -3.66 0.37 4.26
N ASP A 85 -2.33 0.47 4.17
CA ASP A 85 -1.54 1.59 4.71
C ASP A 85 -2.00 2.95 4.20
N PHE A 86 -2.30 3.09 2.90
CA PHE A 86 -2.76 4.35 2.35
C PHE A 86 -4.10 4.78 2.96
N SER A 87 -5.06 3.84 3.07
CA SER A 87 -6.33 4.11 3.74
C SER A 87 -6.19 4.42 5.24
N LEU A 88 -5.24 3.77 5.93
CA LEU A 88 -4.92 4.08 7.32
C LEU A 88 -4.33 5.49 7.47
N CYS A 89 -3.46 5.90 6.55
CA CYS A 89 -2.90 7.25 6.53
C CYS A 89 -4.02 8.29 6.34
N LEU A 90 -4.91 8.08 5.36
CA LEU A 90 -6.07 8.96 5.14
C LEU A 90 -6.95 9.10 6.39
N ALA A 91 -7.18 8.02 7.13
CA ALA A 91 -8.00 8.02 8.33
C ALA A 91 -7.41 8.87 9.48
N LEU A 92 -6.11 9.19 9.44
CA LEU A 92 -5.43 10.05 10.41
C LEU A 92 -5.38 11.52 9.99
N LEU A 93 -5.69 11.84 8.73
CA LEU A 93 -5.68 13.21 8.25
C LEU A 93 -6.88 14.01 8.79
N PRO A 94 -6.73 15.34 8.98
CA PRO A 94 -7.85 16.19 9.37
C PRO A 94 -9.01 16.15 8.35
N PRO A 95 -10.28 16.19 8.81
CA PRO A 95 -11.44 16.12 7.91
C PRO A 95 -11.50 17.18 6.81
N HIS A 96 -10.91 18.36 7.04
CA HIS A 96 -10.87 19.44 6.05
C HIS A 96 -9.92 19.13 4.88
N VAL A 97 -8.89 18.30 5.09
CA VAL A 97 -7.99 17.81 4.03
C VAL A 97 -8.69 16.76 3.18
N LEU A 98 -9.53 15.94 3.80
CA LEU A 98 -10.30 14.88 3.14
C LEU A 98 -11.56 15.38 2.42
N ALA A 99 -11.90 16.66 2.58
CA ALA A 99 -13.10 17.22 1.98
C ALA A 99 -12.99 17.16 0.45
N GLN A 100 -13.75 16.24 -0.15
CA GLN A 100 -13.97 16.27 -1.60
C GLN A 100 -14.60 17.61 -1.95
N SER A 101 -14.11 18.25 -3.02
CA SER A 101 -14.53 19.56 -3.54
C SER A 101 -16.04 19.71 -3.88
N LYS A 102 -16.90 18.77 -3.46
CA LYS A 102 -18.34 18.72 -3.73
C LYS A 102 -19.15 19.79 -2.99
N ASN A 103 -18.63 20.35 -1.89
CA ASN A 103 -19.32 21.37 -1.07
C ASN A 103 -18.59 22.72 -1.02
N GLN A 104 -17.56 22.96 -1.84
CA GLN A 104 -16.92 24.27 -1.88
C GLN A 104 -17.81 25.23 -2.70
N GLN A 105 -18.59 26.06 -1.99
CA GLN A 105 -19.09 27.34 -2.52
C GLN A 105 -17.93 28.30 -2.85
N ASN A 106 -16.69 27.94 -2.51
CA ASN A 106 -15.46 28.72 -2.66
C ASN A 106 -14.49 28.09 -3.69
N GLY A 107 -14.95 27.88 -4.93
CA GLY A 107 -14.07 27.54 -6.06
C GLY A 107 -13.32 26.19 -5.94
N PRO A 108 -12.43 25.89 -6.90
CA PRO A 108 -11.50 24.76 -6.78
C PRO A 108 -10.50 25.00 -5.63
N PRO A 109 -9.93 23.93 -5.04
CA PRO A 109 -8.84 24.07 -4.07
C PRO A 109 -7.71 24.93 -4.64
N ALA A 110 -7.01 25.67 -3.78
CA ALA A 110 -5.85 26.42 -4.20
C ALA A 110 -4.82 25.43 -4.77
N SER A 111 -4.30 25.74 -5.96
CA SER A 111 -3.26 24.95 -6.62
C SER A 111 -2.04 24.81 -5.71
N GLY A 112 -1.51 23.59 -5.59
CA GLY A 112 -0.39 23.25 -4.70
C GLY A 112 -0.79 23.03 -3.23
N SER A 113 -2.08 22.97 -2.91
CA SER A 113 -2.53 22.68 -1.55
C SER A 113 -2.49 21.18 -1.23
N ILE A 114 -2.32 20.84 0.06
CA ILE A 114 -2.43 19.46 0.54
C ILE A 114 -3.77 18.79 0.19
N VAL A 115 -4.84 19.55 0.04
CA VAL A 115 -6.16 19.03 -0.37
C VAL A 115 -6.11 18.49 -1.80
N GLU A 116 -5.49 19.24 -2.71
CA GLU A 116 -5.30 18.84 -4.11
C GLU A 116 -4.38 17.61 -4.20
N ALA A 117 -3.26 17.63 -3.48
CA ALA A 117 -2.34 16.49 -3.39
C ALA A 117 -3.06 15.21 -2.91
N VAL A 118 -3.82 15.28 -1.82
CA VAL A 118 -4.56 14.12 -1.29
C VAL A 118 -5.63 13.62 -2.26
N GLN A 119 -6.29 14.52 -3.00
CA GLN A 119 -7.27 14.14 -4.03
C GLN A 119 -6.60 13.38 -5.18
N HIS A 120 -5.49 13.91 -5.71
CA HIS A 120 -4.71 13.27 -6.77
C HIS A 120 -4.18 11.90 -6.35
N LEU A 121 -3.53 11.80 -5.20
CA LEU A 121 -3.03 10.52 -4.68
C LEU A 121 -4.16 9.52 -4.42
N SER A 122 -5.36 9.98 -4.03
CA SER A 122 -6.52 9.10 -3.85
C SER A 122 -7.05 8.53 -5.16
N ILE A 123 -6.95 9.28 -6.27
CA ILE A 123 -7.30 8.78 -7.62
C ILE A 123 -6.32 7.66 -8.00
N LEU A 124 -5.01 7.92 -7.87
CA LEU A 124 -3.97 6.94 -8.14
C LEU A 124 -4.14 5.66 -7.30
N HIS A 125 -4.39 5.81 -6.00
CA HIS A 125 -4.68 4.68 -5.10
C HIS A 125 -5.89 3.85 -5.56
N THR A 126 -6.94 4.51 -6.04
CA THR A 126 -8.16 3.85 -6.50
C THR A 126 -7.88 3.02 -7.76
N GLN A 127 -7.14 3.59 -8.72
CA GLN A 127 -6.76 2.89 -9.95
C GLN A 127 -5.85 1.68 -9.66
N LEU A 128 -4.87 1.82 -8.76
CA LEU A 128 -4.00 0.71 -8.33
C LEU A 128 -4.80 -0.43 -7.68
N ASN A 129 -5.70 -0.13 -6.73
CA ASN A 129 -6.49 -1.17 -6.07
C ASN A 129 -7.49 -1.88 -6.98
N ASN A 130 -8.00 -1.17 -8.00
CA ASN A 130 -8.89 -1.75 -9.00
C ASN A 130 -8.15 -2.48 -10.12
N ALA A 131 -6.82 -2.64 -10.01
CA ALA A 131 -5.94 -3.19 -11.04
C ALA A 131 -6.06 -2.50 -12.42
N GLN A 132 -6.42 -1.20 -12.42
CA GLN A 132 -6.48 -0.35 -13.59
C GLN A 132 -5.09 0.24 -13.90
N TYR A 133 -4.07 -0.62 -14.02
CA TYR A 133 -2.67 -0.19 -14.07
C TYR A 133 -2.34 0.70 -15.28
N THR A 134 -2.91 0.40 -16.44
CA THR A 134 -2.72 1.26 -17.63
C THR A 134 -3.32 2.65 -17.43
N GLU A 135 -4.48 2.75 -16.77
CA GLU A 135 -5.10 4.04 -16.45
C GLU A 135 -4.29 4.81 -15.40
N PHE A 136 -3.74 4.10 -14.42
CA PHE A 136 -2.83 4.66 -13.42
C PHE A 136 -1.62 5.34 -14.10
N TRP A 137 -0.94 4.64 -15.01
CA TRP A 137 0.21 5.21 -15.72
C TRP A 137 -0.18 6.41 -16.59
N ASN A 138 -1.29 6.31 -17.34
CA ASN A 138 -1.80 7.44 -18.13
C ASN A 138 -2.16 8.66 -17.26
N THR A 139 -2.64 8.43 -16.04
CA THR A 139 -2.97 9.51 -15.11
C THR A 139 -1.71 10.14 -14.54
N LEU A 140 -0.74 9.31 -14.16
CA LEU A 140 0.57 9.75 -13.65
C LEU A 140 1.35 10.57 -14.69
N ASP A 141 1.38 10.09 -15.95
CA ASP A 141 2.11 10.71 -17.05
C ASP A 141 1.33 11.89 -17.70
N GLY A 142 0.05 12.06 -17.36
CA GLY A 142 -0.86 12.98 -18.03
C GLY A 142 -0.84 14.41 -17.51
N ASP A 143 -0.32 14.65 -16.30
CA ASP A 143 -0.29 15.96 -15.65
C ASP A 143 0.98 16.13 -14.80
N ASP A 144 1.73 17.21 -15.05
CA ASP A 144 3.00 17.53 -14.38
C ASP A 144 2.84 17.59 -12.84
N LEU A 145 1.64 17.90 -12.35
CA LEU A 145 1.34 17.89 -10.92
C LEU A 145 1.59 16.53 -10.27
N TYR A 146 1.32 15.42 -10.97
CA TYR A 146 1.59 14.08 -10.42
C TYR A 146 3.09 13.79 -10.36
N ALA A 147 3.85 14.24 -11.36
CA ALA A 147 5.30 14.08 -11.37
C ALA A 147 5.93 14.82 -10.17
N ASP A 148 5.46 16.04 -9.87
CA ASP A 148 5.91 16.81 -8.70
C ASP A 148 5.56 16.10 -7.39
N LEU A 149 4.38 15.48 -7.28
CA LEU A 149 3.96 14.77 -6.06
C LEU A 149 4.85 13.57 -5.74
N VAL A 150 5.39 12.87 -6.75
CA VAL A 150 6.16 11.64 -6.56
C VAL A 150 7.68 11.86 -6.61
N ALA A 151 8.13 13.07 -6.95
CA ALA A 151 9.52 13.40 -7.22
C ALA A 151 10.48 13.09 -6.06
N ASP A 152 10.02 13.28 -4.82
CA ASP A 152 10.84 13.03 -3.63
C ASP A 152 11.04 11.53 -3.33
N VAL A 153 10.21 10.65 -3.90
CA VAL A 153 10.27 9.20 -3.61
C VAL A 153 11.15 8.49 -4.64
N GLN A 154 12.37 8.18 -4.23
CA GLN A 154 13.34 7.54 -5.10
C GLN A 154 12.86 6.17 -5.60
N GLY A 155 12.84 6.02 -6.92
CA GLY A 155 12.43 4.80 -7.61
C GLY A 155 10.95 4.42 -7.42
N PHE A 156 10.09 5.42 -7.26
CA PHE A 156 8.64 5.25 -7.11
C PHE A 156 8.05 4.31 -8.16
N GLU A 157 8.35 4.55 -9.44
CA GLU A 157 7.78 3.76 -10.53
C GLU A 157 8.35 2.32 -10.56
N GLU A 158 9.64 2.14 -10.32
CA GLU A 158 10.28 0.83 -10.28
C GLU A 158 9.68 -0.04 -9.17
N ILE A 159 9.48 0.53 -7.98
CA ILE A 159 8.86 -0.17 -6.86
C ILE A 159 7.43 -0.57 -7.25
N LEU A 160 6.64 0.34 -7.84
CA LEU A 160 5.30 0.02 -8.30
C LEU A 160 5.28 -1.10 -9.33
N ARG A 161 6.17 -1.08 -10.34
CA ARG A 161 6.27 -2.16 -11.34
C ARG A 161 6.55 -3.51 -10.67
N ILE A 162 7.45 -3.54 -9.69
CA ILE A 162 7.73 -4.76 -8.90
C ILE A 162 6.47 -5.21 -8.14
N ARG A 163 5.74 -4.29 -7.51
CA ARG A 163 4.49 -4.62 -6.80
C ARG A 163 3.39 -5.12 -7.73
N ILE A 164 3.21 -4.50 -8.89
CA ILE A 164 2.30 -4.98 -9.94
C ILE A 164 2.68 -6.42 -10.32
N ALA A 165 3.96 -6.68 -10.57
CA ALA A 165 4.44 -8.02 -10.91
C ALA A 165 4.17 -9.04 -9.78
N VAL A 166 4.35 -8.66 -8.51
CA VAL A 166 4.00 -9.52 -7.37
C VAL A 166 2.50 -9.86 -7.37
N VAL A 167 1.61 -8.88 -7.56
CA VAL A 167 0.15 -9.14 -7.63
C VAL A 167 -0.19 -10.08 -8.78
N VAL A 168 0.37 -9.83 -9.97
CA VAL A 168 0.19 -10.70 -11.14
C VAL A 168 0.68 -12.12 -10.85
N SER A 169 1.81 -12.26 -10.14
CA SER A 169 2.34 -13.58 -9.79
C SER A 169 1.42 -14.40 -8.91
N GLN A 170 0.58 -13.74 -8.11
CA GLN A 170 -0.33 -14.39 -7.17
C GLN A 170 -1.60 -14.89 -7.84
N CYS A 171 -2.04 -14.25 -8.94
CA CYS A 171 -3.33 -14.53 -9.56
C CYS A 171 -3.26 -15.12 -10.97
N MET A 172 -2.10 -15.09 -11.63
CA MET A 172 -1.94 -15.54 -13.01
C MET A 172 -0.88 -16.65 -13.13
N GLN A 173 -1.08 -17.53 -14.12
CA GLN A 173 -0.09 -18.51 -14.58
C GLN A 173 0.43 -18.17 -15.98
N GLU A 174 -0.43 -17.59 -16.82
CA GLU A 174 -0.09 -17.12 -18.16
C GLU A 174 -0.76 -15.76 -18.40
N ILE A 175 -0.05 -14.86 -19.09
CA ILE A 175 -0.56 -13.54 -19.46
C ILE A 175 -0.05 -13.14 -20.85
N SER A 176 -0.87 -12.46 -21.65
CA SER A 176 -0.39 -11.94 -22.94
C SER A 176 0.64 -10.82 -22.71
N ARG A 177 1.66 -10.80 -23.57
CA ARG A 177 2.72 -9.80 -23.55
C ARG A 177 2.17 -8.38 -23.60
N GLU A 178 1.25 -8.11 -24.54
CA GLU A 178 0.64 -6.79 -24.74
C GLU A 178 -0.03 -6.25 -23.47
N VAL A 179 -0.75 -7.11 -22.74
CA VAL A 179 -1.42 -6.72 -21.50
C VAL A 179 -0.39 -6.41 -20.41
N LEU A 180 0.63 -7.25 -20.26
CA LEU A 180 1.66 -7.04 -19.24
C LEU A 180 2.53 -5.80 -19.53
N GLU A 181 2.85 -5.54 -20.80
CA GLU A 181 3.55 -4.31 -21.23
C GLU A 181 2.72 -3.07 -20.84
N GLY A 182 1.41 -3.10 -21.09
CA GLY A 182 0.49 -2.02 -20.70
C GLY A 182 0.31 -1.86 -19.18
N TRP A 183 0.40 -2.94 -18.40
CA TRP A 183 0.33 -2.87 -16.95
C TRP A 183 1.62 -2.37 -16.29
N LEU A 184 2.78 -2.68 -16.89
CA LEU A 184 4.07 -2.26 -16.36
C LEU A 184 4.54 -0.92 -16.94
N ASN A 185 3.86 -0.41 -17.98
CA ASN A 185 4.27 0.77 -18.76
C ASN A 185 5.74 0.69 -19.21
N VAL A 186 6.13 -0.48 -19.73
CA VAL A 186 7.47 -0.77 -20.27
C VAL A 186 7.34 -1.64 -21.50
N THR A 187 8.14 -1.34 -22.51
CA THR A 187 8.11 -2.04 -23.81
C THR A 187 9.48 -2.61 -24.18
N ASP A 188 9.48 -3.47 -25.20
CA ASP A 188 10.68 -3.93 -25.91
C ASP A 188 11.75 -4.55 -25.01
N ALA A 189 13.02 -4.15 -25.18
CA ALA A 189 14.15 -4.70 -24.45
C ALA A 189 14.08 -4.45 -22.93
N LYS A 190 13.47 -3.34 -22.49
CA LYS A 190 13.27 -3.04 -21.07
C LYS A 190 12.28 -4.01 -20.45
N PHE A 191 11.20 -4.31 -21.17
CA PHE A 191 10.23 -5.33 -20.76
C PHE A 191 10.88 -6.71 -20.66
N ASP A 192 11.62 -7.13 -21.70
CA ASP A 192 12.28 -8.44 -21.70
C ASP A 192 13.28 -8.59 -20.53
N HIS A 193 14.04 -7.53 -20.24
CA HIS A 193 14.95 -7.49 -19.09
C HIS A 193 14.20 -7.58 -17.76
N PHE A 194 13.14 -6.79 -17.57
CA PHE A 194 12.36 -6.80 -16.34
C PHE A 194 11.73 -8.18 -16.07
N VAL A 195 11.07 -8.75 -17.08
CA VAL A 195 10.38 -10.04 -16.93
C VAL A 195 11.37 -11.18 -16.66
N LYS A 196 12.54 -11.21 -17.30
CA LYS A 196 13.52 -12.28 -17.13
C LYS A 196 14.41 -12.10 -15.90
N GLU A 197 15.01 -10.93 -15.73
CA GLU A 197 16.03 -10.70 -14.70
C GLU A 197 15.42 -10.29 -13.36
N VAL A 198 14.34 -9.50 -13.37
CA VAL A 198 13.71 -9.00 -12.13
C VAL A 198 12.62 -9.97 -11.66
N CYS A 199 11.71 -10.39 -12.54
CA CYS A 199 10.61 -11.28 -12.17
C CYS A 199 11.00 -12.77 -12.17
N GLY A 200 12.01 -13.17 -12.96
CA GLY A 200 12.36 -14.58 -13.13
C GLY A 200 11.30 -15.37 -13.90
N TRP A 201 10.52 -14.73 -14.76
CA TRP A 201 9.47 -15.35 -15.57
C TRP A 201 9.97 -15.70 -16.98
N ASN A 202 9.24 -16.57 -17.68
CA ASN A 202 9.59 -16.98 -19.03
C ASN A 202 8.70 -16.31 -20.08
N ILE A 203 9.28 -15.95 -21.22
CA ILE A 203 8.56 -15.36 -22.36
C ILE A 203 8.51 -16.38 -23.49
N ASP A 204 7.31 -16.82 -23.85
CA ASP A 204 7.03 -17.78 -24.92
C ASP A 204 6.26 -17.08 -26.05
N GLY A 205 7.00 -16.43 -26.95
CA GLY A 205 6.43 -15.61 -28.02
C GLY A 205 5.59 -14.45 -27.50
N ALA A 206 4.27 -14.54 -27.66
CA ALA A 206 3.31 -13.51 -27.23
C ALA A 206 2.74 -13.73 -25.82
N VAL A 207 3.18 -14.78 -25.11
CA VAL A 207 2.67 -15.15 -23.78
C VAL A 207 3.82 -15.16 -22.77
N VAL A 208 3.58 -14.59 -21.60
CA VAL A 208 4.48 -14.64 -20.45
C VAL A 208 3.97 -15.71 -19.49
N LYS A 209 4.85 -16.63 -19.09
CA LYS A 209 4.56 -17.74 -18.17
C LYS A 209 5.11 -17.42 -16.79
N VAL A 210 4.20 -17.35 -15.83
CA VAL A 210 4.48 -17.12 -14.41
C VAL A 210 4.68 -18.48 -13.73
N PRO A 211 5.78 -18.69 -12.97
CA PRO A 211 5.99 -19.91 -12.21
C PRO A 211 4.86 -20.19 -11.21
N LEU A 212 4.57 -21.48 -11.00
CA LEU A 212 3.61 -21.90 -9.97
C LEU A 212 4.15 -21.59 -8.57
N ASN A 213 3.29 -21.04 -7.73
CA ASN A 213 3.52 -20.72 -6.34
C ASN A 213 2.27 -21.09 -5.51
N LYS A 214 2.32 -20.86 -4.19
CA LYS A 214 1.23 -21.26 -3.29
C LYS A 214 -0.09 -20.54 -3.57
N GLU A 215 -0.05 -19.36 -4.17
CA GLU A 215 -1.19 -18.48 -4.39
C GLU A 215 -1.83 -18.70 -5.77
N ASN A 216 -1.03 -18.89 -6.82
CA ASN A 216 -1.53 -19.07 -8.20
C ASN A 216 -1.77 -20.55 -8.58
N GLU A 217 -1.40 -21.51 -7.74
CA GLU A 217 -1.69 -22.93 -7.97
C GLU A 217 -3.19 -23.22 -7.78
N ALA A 218 -3.81 -23.80 -8.80
CA ALA A 218 -5.22 -24.19 -8.74
C ALA A 218 -5.42 -25.33 -7.72
N ARG A 219 -5.92 -25.00 -6.53
CA ARG A 219 -6.18 -25.96 -5.46
C ARG A 219 -7.66 -26.29 -5.35
N GLY A 220 -8.01 -27.56 -5.59
CA GLY A 220 -9.34 -28.05 -5.31
C GLY A 220 -9.59 -28.10 -3.80
N THR A 221 -10.50 -27.28 -3.29
CA THR A 221 -10.97 -27.41 -1.90
C THR A 221 -12.00 -28.51 -1.82
N VAL A 222 -11.65 -29.64 -1.19
CA VAL A 222 -12.65 -30.65 -0.81
C VAL A 222 -13.43 -30.09 0.37
N VAL A 223 -14.57 -29.46 0.09
CA VAL A 223 -15.52 -29.02 1.13
C VAL A 223 -16.26 -30.26 1.62
N ARG A 224 -15.59 -31.07 2.43
CA ARG A 224 -16.23 -32.12 3.23
C ARG A 224 -16.14 -31.69 4.67
N GLU A 225 -17.25 -31.18 5.20
CA GLU A 225 -17.37 -30.94 6.63
C GLU A 225 -17.33 -32.29 7.35
N ASN A 226 -16.23 -32.55 8.05
CA ASN A 226 -16.12 -33.71 8.91
C ASN A 226 -16.69 -33.35 10.27
N VAL A 227 -18.02 -33.43 10.38
CA VAL A 227 -18.71 -33.20 11.64
C VAL A 227 -18.53 -34.43 12.52
N LYS A 228 -17.68 -34.31 13.55
CA LYS A 228 -17.43 -35.40 14.50
C LYS A 228 -18.57 -35.48 15.51
N PHE A 229 -18.95 -36.68 15.93
CA PHE A 229 -20.00 -36.89 16.92
C PHE A 229 -19.77 -36.10 18.22
N GLU A 230 -18.52 -35.93 18.64
CA GLU A 230 -18.13 -35.14 19.82
C GLU A 230 -18.60 -33.67 19.76
N GLN A 231 -18.70 -33.09 18.56
CA GLN A 231 -19.20 -31.72 18.37
C GLN A 231 -20.68 -31.60 18.72
N PHE A 232 -21.43 -32.71 18.72
CA PHE A 232 -22.81 -32.79 19.19
C PHE A 232 -22.93 -33.12 20.69
N GLY A 233 -21.81 -33.32 21.40
CA GLY A 233 -21.81 -33.77 22.79
C GLY A 233 -22.62 -32.87 23.73
N ARG A 234 -22.60 -31.54 23.54
CA ARG A 234 -23.43 -30.60 24.31
C ARG A 234 -24.92 -30.78 24.06
N MET A 235 -25.31 -31.08 22.82
CA MET A 235 -26.71 -31.27 22.43
C MET A 235 -27.25 -32.60 22.97
N VAL A 236 -26.45 -33.67 22.85
CA VAL A 236 -26.77 -34.99 23.42
C VAL A 236 -26.85 -34.93 24.94
N LYS A 237 -25.87 -34.29 25.61
CA LYS A 237 -25.87 -34.12 27.07
C LYS A 237 -27.13 -33.40 27.57
N ARG A 238 -27.50 -32.29 26.92
CA ARG A 238 -28.71 -31.51 27.27
C ARG A 238 -30.01 -32.28 27.05
N ALA A 239 -30.05 -33.23 26.12
CA ALA A 239 -31.22 -34.08 25.90
C ALA A 239 -31.44 -35.11 27.02
N TYR A 240 -30.39 -35.47 27.77
CA TYR A 240 -30.44 -36.48 28.84
C TYR A 240 -30.36 -35.90 30.25
N GLU A 241 -30.01 -34.61 30.42
CA GLU A 241 -30.15 -33.91 31.69
C GLU A 241 -31.63 -33.58 31.94
N GLN A 242 -32.28 -34.28 32.87
CA GLN A 242 -33.63 -33.91 33.32
C GLN A 242 -33.58 -32.53 33.99
N PRO A 243 -34.55 -31.63 33.72
CA PRO A 243 -34.64 -30.37 34.43
C PRO A 243 -34.88 -30.65 35.92
N ALA A 244 -34.00 -30.10 36.76
CA ALA A 244 -34.18 -30.08 38.22
C ALA A 244 -35.36 -29.20 38.63
#